data_AF-A0A672HCS9-F1
#
_entry.id   AF-A0A672HCS9-F1
#
_cell.length_a   1.000
_cell.length_b   1.000
_cell.length_c   1.000
_cell.angle_alpha   90.00
_cell.angle_beta   90.00
_cell.angle_gamma   90.00
#
_symmetry.space_group_name_H-M   'P 1'
#
loop_
_entity.id
_entity.type
_entity.pdbx_description
1 polymer ?
#
loop_
_entity_poly.entity_id
_entity_poly.type
_entity_poly.pdbx_seq_one_letter_code
_entity_poly.pdbx_strand_id
1 'polypeptide(L)'
;MSKEDTMEPQMKRWKGSACHAHSWVAYPVLSDEQSQDVELVEAFAVPIVDKKVTSRLVRELNSLYPLDGLQHIKRVRARKDRDSPHPLEVLVCLASEAPEVKEVTINSLLPPEAVGREGLGEPFTVKVPARPPLTRPQFELASRHWPTSFHEDKQVTVALRGELFSPLQKAAMHTYMMSAVTAARAGRESGMEAVGAVMVDPVTDRIVAVGHDCRGDHPLHHAVMVCIDLVARSQGGGCYSFDGYTACRFTSPEWNTADSEESSQPYICTGYDLYVTREPCVMCAMALVHSRIGRVFYGTASADGALGTRLKIHTQRDLNHRFEVYRGVSRTECEELYSSDTEKDHF
;
A
#
# COMPACT_ATOMS: atom_id res chain seq x y z
N MET A 1 53.11 45.41 -5.31
CA MET A 1 51.99 46.37 -5.41
C MET A 1 50.73 45.56 -5.64
N SER A 2 50.20 45.08 -4.52
CA SER A 2 49.09 44.13 -4.37
C SER A 2 47.76 44.86 -4.41
N LYS A 3 46.80 44.31 -5.16
CA LYS A 3 45.42 44.81 -5.29
C LYS A 3 44.66 44.60 -3.98
N GLU A 4 43.95 45.63 -3.55
CA GLU A 4 42.97 45.62 -2.47
C GLU A 4 41.71 44.88 -2.93
N ASP A 5 41.39 43.76 -2.28
CA ASP A 5 40.08 43.11 -2.35
C ASP A 5 39.15 43.77 -1.35
N THR A 6 38.02 44.26 -1.86
CA THR A 6 36.95 44.91 -1.09
C THR A 6 36.15 43.83 -0.35
N MET A 7 36.17 43.89 0.98
CA MET A 7 35.58 42.89 1.87
C MET A 7 34.08 43.23 2.10
N GLU A 8 33.18 42.46 1.49
CA GLU A 8 31.74 42.53 1.80
C GLU A 8 31.43 41.93 3.20
N PRO A 9 30.49 42.51 3.97
CA PRO A 9 30.21 42.07 5.33
C PRO A 9 29.47 40.73 5.34
N GLN A 10 30.07 39.72 5.99
CA GLN A 10 29.45 38.42 6.21
C GLN A 10 28.18 38.54 7.07
N MET A 11 27.03 38.27 6.44
CA MET A 11 25.76 38.10 7.14
C MET A 11 25.80 36.80 7.94
N LYS A 12 25.77 36.90 9.27
CA LYS A 12 25.77 35.76 10.21
C LYS A 12 24.66 34.79 9.85
N ARG A 13 25.03 33.59 9.40
CA ARG A 13 24.13 32.48 9.11
C ARG A 13 23.45 32.05 10.42
N TRP A 14 22.21 32.47 10.61
CA TRP A 14 21.35 32.03 11.71
C TRP A 14 21.15 30.51 11.56
N LYS A 15 21.72 29.72 12.48
CA LYS A 15 21.42 28.29 12.62
C LYS A 15 20.02 28.17 13.23
N GLY A 16 18.99 28.27 12.40
CA GLY A 16 17.67 27.72 12.71
C GLY A 16 17.76 26.20 12.62
N SER A 17 17.27 25.49 13.64
CA SER A 17 17.23 24.03 13.68
C SER A 17 16.62 23.48 12.39
N ALA A 18 17.32 22.57 11.71
CA ALA A 18 16.84 21.96 10.48
C ALA A 18 15.52 21.23 10.78
N CYS A 19 14.45 21.66 10.14
CA CYS A 19 13.14 21.02 10.22
C CYS A 19 13.26 19.54 9.83
N HIS A 20 12.95 18.63 10.77
CA HIS A 20 12.97 17.18 10.59
C HIS A 20 11.94 16.64 9.56
N ALA A 21 11.17 17.51 8.91
CA ALA A 21 10.14 17.16 7.93
C ALA A 21 10.66 16.42 6.66
N HIS A 22 11.98 16.35 6.47
CA HIS A 22 12.61 15.68 5.32
C HIS A 22 13.12 14.25 5.61
N SER A 23 13.04 13.75 6.86
CA SER A 23 13.65 12.46 7.24
C SER A 23 12.80 11.22 6.92
N TRP A 24 11.49 11.38 6.72
CA TRP A 24 10.56 10.25 6.60
C TRP A 24 9.83 10.20 5.26
N VAL A 25 9.38 9.00 4.92
CA VAL A 25 8.62 8.70 3.71
C VAL A 25 7.38 7.91 4.10
N ALA A 26 6.21 8.39 3.65
CA ALA A 26 4.95 7.67 3.78
C ALA A 26 4.89 6.60 2.69
N TYR A 27 5.00 5.33 3.09
CA TYR A 27 4.87 4.20 2.16
C TYR A 27 3.45 3.66 2.16
N PRO A 28 2.83 3.42 0.99
CA PRO A 28 1.52 2.80 0.93
C PRO A 28 1.61 1.37 1.48
N VAL A 29 0.58 0.96 2.22
CA VAL A 29 0.41 -0.43 2.63
C VAL A 29 -0.43 -1.14 1.57
N LEU A 30 0.27 -1.88 0.71
CA LEU A 30 -0.30 -2.61 -0.41
C LEU A 30 -1.00 -3.91 0.03
N SER A 31 -1.97 -4.36 -0.77
CA SER A 31 -2.61 -5.67 -0.57
C SER A 31 -1.60 -6.80 -0.68
N ASP A 32 -1.93 -7.98 -0.17
CA ASP A 32 -1.07 -9.16 -0.31
C ASP A 32 -0.77 -9.47 -1.77
N GLU A 33 -1.76 -9.35 -2.66
CA GLU A 33 -1.58 -9.57 -4.09
C GLU A 33 -0.60 -8.59 -4.74
N GLN A 34 -0.58 -7.34 -4.27
CA GLN A 34 0.31 -6.28 -4.77
C GLN A 34 1.72 -6.37 -4.18
N SER A 35 1.87 -6.98 -3.00
CA SER A 35 3.15 -7.10 -2.29
C SER A 35 3.81 -8.48 -2.39
N GLN A 36 3.09 -9.50 -2.85
CA GLN A 36 3.63 -10.86 -3.02
C GLN A 36 4.72 -10.91 -4.08
N ASP A 37 5.60 -11.88 -3.93
CA ASP A 37 6.59 -12.24 -4.94
C ASP A 37 5.92 -12.76 -6.23
N VAL A 38 6.66 -12.70 -7.34
CA VAL A 38 6.18 -13.23 -8.61
C VAL A 38 6.15 -14.75 -8.55
N GLU A 39 4.96 -15.31 -8.36
CA GLU A 39 4.70 -16.74 -8.46
C GLU A 39 4.90 -17.21 -9.91
N LEU A 40 5.58 -18.35 -10.08
CA LEU A 40 5.90 -18.94 -11.38
C LEU A 40 5.26 -20.31 -11.53
N VAL A 41 4.72 -20.57 -12.72
CA VAL A 41 4.21 -21.89 -13.12
C VAL A 41 5.00 -22.42 -14.32
N GLU A 42 5.13 -23.74 -14.38
CA GLU A 42 5.80 -24.41 -15.50
C GLU A 42 4.87 -24.51 -16.70
N ALA A 43 5.43 -24.27 -17.88
CA ALA A 43 4.72 -24.29 -19.15
C ALA A 43 5.64 -24.83 -20.25
N PHE A 44 5.05 -25.37 -21.30
CA PHE A 44 5.78 -25.78 -22.49
C PHE A 44 5.79 -24.66 -23.52
N ALA A 45 6.96 -24.40 -24.10
CA ALA A 45 7.11 -23.53 -25.24
C ALA A 45 7.79 -24.28 -26.38
N VAL A 46 7.56 -23.85 -27.62
CA VAL A 46 8.22 -24.38 -28.82
C VAL A 46 8.89 -23.26 -29.60
N PRO A 47 10.10 -23.49 -30.16
CA PRO A 47 10.70 -22.57 -31.11
C PRO A 47 9.89 -22.49 -32.40
N ILE A 48 9.75 -21.29 -32.96
CA ILE A 48 9.22 -21.06 -34.30
C ILE A 48 10.41 -20.80 -35.23
N VAL A 49 10.64 -21.72 -36.15
CA VAL A 49 11.69 -21.68 -37.17
C VAL A 49 11.26 -20.81 -38.35
N ASP A 50 10.01 -20.93 -38.81
CA ASP A 50 9.44 -20.10 -39.88
C ASP A 50 8.47 -19.06 -39.32
N LYS A 51 8.84 -17.78 -39.34
CA LYS A 51 7.99 -16.69 -38.84
C LYS A 51 6.63 -16.61 -39.55
N LYS A 52 6.51 -17.09 -40.78
CA LYS A 52 5.25 -17.02 -41.56
C LYS A 52 4.11 -17.81 -40.92
N VAL A 53 4.42 -18.83 -40.11
CA VAL A 53 3.41 -19.69 -39.48
C VAL A 53 2.85 -19.09 -38.17
N THR A 54 3.45 -18.03 -37.63
CA THR A 54 3.15 -17.49 -36.29
C THR A 54 1.66 -17.17 -36.08
N SER A 55 1.03 -16.43 -37.00
CA SER A 55 -0.37 -16.00 -36.84
C SER A 55 -1.35 -17.18 -36.89
N ARG A 56 -1.10 -18.15 -37.78
CA ARG A 56 -1.86 -19.40 -37.86
C ARG A 56 -1.75 -20.15 -36.53
N LEU A 57 -0.51 -20.34 -36.08
CA LEU A 57 -0.18 -21.09 -34.87
C LEU A 57 -0.83 -20.51 -33.62
N VAL A 58 -0.78 -19.19 -33.43
CA VAL A 58 -1.44 -18.55 -32.29
C VAL A 58 -2.95 -18.81 -32.29
N ARG A 59 -3.62 -18.79 -33.44
CA ARG A 59 -5.05 -19.07 -33.56
C ARG A 59 -5.38 -20.54 -33.23
N GLU A 60 -4.61 -21.48 -33.78
CA GLU A 60 -4.77 -22.91 -33.54
C GLU A 60 -4.51 -23.23 -32.06
N LEU A 61 -3.43 -22.70 -31.49
CA LEU A 61 -3.08 -22.86 -30.08
C LEU A 61 -4.10 -22.24 -29.13
N ASN A 62 -4.69 -21.08 -29.46
CA ASN A 62 -5.77 -20.51 -28.64
C ASN A 62 -7.04 -21.38 -28.66
N SER A 63 -7.23 -22.20 -29.69
CA SER A 63 -8.36 -23.12 -29.80
C SER A 63 -8.09 -24.43 -29.03
N LEU A 64 -6.85 -24.94 -29.08
CA LEU A 64 -6.47 -26.20 -28.41
C LEU A 64 -6.11 -26.01 -26.93
N TYR A 65 -5.32 -25.00 -26.61
CA TYR A 65 -4.84 -24.66 -25.27
C TYR A 65 -5.06 -23.16 -25.02
N PRO A 66 -6.29 -22.74 -24.70
CA PRO A 66 -6.54 -21.37 -24.26
C PRO A 66 -5.72 -21.08 -23.00
N LEU A 67 -5.12 -19.88 -22.93
CA LEU A 67 -4.36 -19.44 -21.75
C LEU A 67 -5.30 -18.84 -20.69
N ASP A 68 -6.26 -19.64 -20.23
CA ASP A 68 -7.25 -19.20 -19.26
C ASP A 68 -6.57 -18.84 -17.93
N GLY A 69 -6.83 -17.62 -17.44
CA GLY A 69 -6.18 -17.04 -16.26
C GLY A 69 -4.76 -16.50 -16.52
N LEU A 70 -4.22 -16.65 -17.74
CA LEU A 70 -2.89 -16.16 -18.13
C LEU A 70 -2.96 -15.13 -19.27
N GLN A 71 -4.03 -14.35 -19.37
CA GLN A 71 -4.21 -13.36 -20.45
C GLN A 71 -3.17 -12.22 -20.41
N HIS A 72 -2.48 -12.03 -19.28
CA HIS A 72 -1.34 -11.11 -19.17
C HIS A 72 -0.09 -11.62 -19.89
N ILE A 73 0.02 -12.91 -20.17
CA ILE A 73 1.20 -13.51 -20.80
C ILE A 73 1.12 -13.35 -22.32
N LYS A 74 2.17 -12.80 -22.94
CA LYS A 74 2.25 -12.72 -24.40
C LYS A 74 2.55 -14.10 -24.98
N ARG A 75 1.67 -14.63 -25.85
CA ARG A 75 1.81 -15.98 -26.43
C ARG A 75 3.16 -16.19 -27.15
N VAL A 76 3.70 -15.16 -27.79
CA VAL A 76 4.94 -15.24 -28.59
C VAL A 76 5.98 -14.27 -28.04
N ARG A 77 7.24 -14.69 -28.00
CA ARG A 77 8.40 -13.84 -27.70
C ARG A 77 9.46 -13.94 -28.77
N ALA A 78 10.24 -12.86 -28.92
CA ALA A 78 11.50 -12.92 -29.67
C ALA A 78 12.60 -13.51 -28.80
N ARG A 79 13.47 -14.31 -29.41
CA ARG A 79 14.66 -14.79 -28.70
C ARG A 79 15.63 -13.62 -28.46
N LYS A 80 16.33 -13.64 -27.33
CA LYS A 80 17.32 -12.60 -27.00
C LYS A 80 18.59 -12.74 -27.84
N ASP A 81 18.95 -13.97 -28.18
CA ASP A 81 20.08 -14.29 -29.03
C ASP A 81 19.72 -14.07 -30.51
N ARG A 82 20.40 -13.10 -31.14
CA ARG A 82 20.16 -12.72 -32.54
C ARG A 82 20.74 -13.72 -33.55
N ASP A 83 21.70 -14.54 -33.14
CA ASP A 83 22.36 -15.53 -33.99
C ASP A 83 21.65 -16.89 -33.97
N SER A 84 20.58 -17.00 -33.20
CA SER A 84 19.79 -18.21 -33.11
C SER A 84 19.12 -18.57 -34.44
N PRO A 85 19.09 -19.87 -34.80
CA PRO A 85 18.36 -20.32 -36.00
C PRO A 85 16.84 -20.15 -35.88
N HIS A 86 16.31 -19.84 -34.69
CA HIS A 86 14.87 -19.76 -34.41
C HIS A 86 14.55 -18.42 -33.75
N PRO A 87 14.00 -17.46 -34.51
CA PRO A 87 13.91 -16.07 -34.07
C PRO A 87 12.77 -15.82 -33.07
N LEU A 88 11.80 -16.71 -32.98
CA LEU A 88 10.63 -16.59 -32.12
C LEU A 88 10.40 -17.89 -31.34
N GLU A 89 9.76 -17.75 -30.19
CA GLU A 89 9.31 -18.86 -29.35
C GLU A 89 7.84 -18.61 -29.00
N VAL A 90 7.02 -19.66 -28.99
CA VAL A 90 5.60 -19.58 -28.64
C VAL A 90 5.30 -20.45 -27.44
N LEU A 91 4.51 -19.92 -26.52
CA LEU A 91 3.98 -20.65 -25.38
C LEU A 91 2.84 -21.56 -25.85
N VAL A 92 2.90 -22.84 -25.50
CA VAL A 92 1.94 -23.86 -25.93
C VAL A 92 0.85 -24.04 -24.87
N CYS A 93 1.19 -24.52 -23.68
CA CYS A 93 0.23 -24.77 -22.60
C CYS A 93 0.96 -24.80 -21.25
N LEU A 94 0.20 -24.82 -20.16
CA LEU A 94 0.75 -25.13 -18.84
C LEU A 94 1.20 -26.60 -18.78
N ALA A 95 2.22 -26.88 -17.98
CA ALA A 95 2.69 -28.25 -17.77
C ALA A 95 1.58 -29.15 -17.18
N SER A 96 0.67 -28.57 -16.39
CA SER A 96 -0.51 -29.26 -15.83
C SER A 96 -1.58 -29.61 -16.86
N GLU A 97 -1.54 -29.02 -18.05
CA GLU A 97 -2.49 -29.28 -19.15
C GLU A 97 -1.92 -30.23 -20.19
N ALA A 98 -0.62 -30.51 -20.12
CA ALA A 98 0.03 -31.41 -21.04
C ALA A 98 -0.39 -32.87 -20.77
N PRO A 99 -0.43 -33.74 -21.80
CA PRO A 99 -0.72 -35.15 -21.61
C PRO A 99 0.28 -35.83 -20.66
N GLU A 100 -0.21 -36.75 -19.83
CA GLU A 100 0.64 -37.53 -18.91
C GLU A 100 1.48 -38.57 -19.67
N VAL A 101 2.64 -38.14 -20.18
CA VAL A 101 3.61 -38.99 -20.87
C VAL A 101 5.01 -38.83 -20.27
N LYS A 102 5.84 -39.88 -20.37
CA LYS A 102 7.21 -39.88 -19.80
C LYS A 102 8.13 -38.84 -20.43
N GLU A 103 7.96 -38.57 -21.72
CA GLU A 103 8.70 -37.53 -22.45
C GLU A 103 7.71 -36.72 -23.29
N VAL A 104 7.69 -35.42 -23.06
CA VAL A 104 6.86 -34.49 -23.83
C VAL A 104 7.56 -34.17 -25.14
N THR A 105 7.03 -34.71 -26.22
CA THR A 105 7.46 -34.41 -27.59
C THR A 105 6.47 -33.45 -28.25
N ILE A 106 6.86 -32.86 -29.37
CA ILE A 106 5.92 -32.04 -30.16
C ILE A 106 4.67 -32.83 -30.58
N ASN A 107 4.78 -34.14 -30.79
CA ASN A 107 3.68 -35.00 -31.24
C ASN A 107 2.68 -35.27 -30.12
N SER A 108 3.16 -35.46 -28.89
CA SER A 108 2.26 -35.60 -27.74
C SER A 108 1.58 -34.28 -27.43
N LEU A 109 2.29 -33.16 -27.55
CA LEU A 109 1.77 -31.85 -27.16
C LEU A 109 0.80 -31.27 -28.20
N LEU A 110 1.08 -31.45 -29.49
CA LEU A 110 0.35 -30.87 -30.61
C LEU A 110 -0.17 -31.98 -31.55
N PRO A 111 -1.42 -32.44 -31.37
CA PRO A 111 -2.03 -33.42 -32.25
C PRO A 111 -2.04 -32.95 -33.71
N PRO A 112 -1.71 -33.83 -34.68
CA PRO A 112 -1.63 -33.50 -36.12
C PRO A 112 -2.87 -32.80 -36.67
N GLU A 113 -4.02 -33.19 -36.16
CA GLU A 113 -5.34 -32.76 -36.63
C GLU A 113 -5.73 -31.39 -36.09
N ALA A 114 -5.09 -30.94 -35.01
CA ALA A 114 -5.42 -29.71 -34.30
C ALA A 114 -4.47 -28.55 -34.63
N VAL A 115 -3.17 -28.83 -34.81
CA VAL A 115 -2.15 -27.78 -34.99
C VAL A 115 -1.13 -28.18 -36.06
N GLY A 116 -0.91 -27.30 -37.03
CA GLY A 116 0.11 -27.49 -38.07
C GLY A 116 1.52 -27.32 -37.51
N ARG A 117 2.31 -28.41 -37.49
CA ARG A 117 3.65 -28.48 -36.87
C ARG A 117 4.79 -27.97 -37.75
N GLU A 118 4.50 -27.62 -39.00
CA GLU A 118 5.51 -27.10 -39.93
C GLU A 118 6.17 -25.84 -39.39
N GLY A 119 7.51 -25.84 -39.38
CA GLY A 119 8.29 -24.71 -38.89
C GLY A 119 8.37 -24.61 -37.37
N LEU A 120 8.08 -25.67 -36.62
CA LEU A 120 8.29 -25.76 -35.18
C LEU A 120 9.52 -26.60 -34.82
N GLY A 121 10.22 -26.21 -33.76
CA GLY A 121 11.26 -27.01 -33.12
C GLY A 121 10.73 -27.87 -31.98
N GLU A 122 11.62 -28.57 -31.28
CA GLU A 122 11.24 -29.39 -30.13
C GLU A 122 10.78 -28.55 -28.93
N PRO A 123 9.79 -29.04 -28.15
CA PRO A 123 9.30 -28.35 -26.97
C PRO A 123 10.34 -28.32 -25.86
N PHE A 124 10.26 -27.28 -25.03
CA PHE A 124 11.08 -27.12 -23.84
C PHE A 124 10.26 -26.51 -22.71
N THR A 125 10.66 -26.79 -21.48
CA THR A 125 10.00 -26.27 -20.28
C THR A 125 10.48 -24.84 -19.99
N VAL A 126 9.53 -23.97 -19.66
CA VAL A 126 9.77 -22.59 -19.24
C VAL A 126 8.99 -22.30 -17.98
N LYS A 127 9.41 -21.29 -17.23
CA LYS A 127 8.65 -20.73 -16.12
C LYS A 127 8.01 -19.41 -16.55
N VAL A 128 6.70 -19.28 -16.36
CA VAL A 128 5.95 -18.05 -16.66
C VAL A 128 5.27 -17.50 -15.41
N PRO A 129 5.06 -16.18 -15.31
CA PRO A 129 4.31 -15.58 -14.20
C PRO A 129 2.89 -16.12 -14.11
N ALA A 130 2.54 -16.70 -12.96
CA ALA A 130 1.24 -17.32 -12.71
C ALA A 130 0.09 -16.30 -12.64
N ARG A 131 0.41 -15.05 -12.29
CA ARG A 131 -0.56 -13.97 -12.05
C ARG A 131 -0.14 -12.69 -12.76
N PRO A 132 -1.09 -11.82 -13.13
CA PRO A 132 -0.76 -10.51 -13.67
C PRO A 132 -0.01 -9.66 -12.64
N PRO A 133 1.08 -8.97 -13.03
CA PRO A 133 1.76 -8.05 -12.14
C PRO A 133 0.85 -6.85 -11.85
N LEU A 134 0.74 -6.48 -10.58
CA LEU A 134 -0.07 -5.34 -10.11
C LEU A 134 0.78 -4.11 -9.83
N THR A 135 2.09 -4.27 -9.67
CA THR A 135 3.03 -3.17 -9.42
C THR A 135 4.18 -3.17 -10.43
N ARG A 136 4.81 -2.00 -10.62
CA ARG A 136 5.99 -1.86 -11.49
C ARG A 136 7.13 -2.81 -11.09
N PRO A 137 7.49 -2.97 -9.79
CA PRO A 137 8.50 -3.95 -9.39
C PRO A 137 8.11 -5.40 -9.74
N GLN A 138 6.85 -5.80 -9.50
CA GLN A 138 6.36 -7.12 -9.91
C GLN A 138 6.47 -7.31 -11.42
N PHE A 139 6.10 -6.30 -12.22
CA PHE A 139 6.18 -6.36 -13.67
C PHE A 139 7.63 -6.52 -14.16
N GLU A 140 8.57 -5.78 -13.58
CA GLU A 140 9.98 -5.86 -13.94
C GLU A 140 10.58 -7.23 -13.62
N LEU A 141 10.16 -7.86 -12.51
CA LEU A 141 10.55 -9.23 -12.17
C LEU A 141 9.88 -10.25 -13.10
N ALA A 142 8.57 -10.17 -13.29
CA ALA A 142 7.78 -11.06 -14.14
C ALA A 142 8.29 -11.07 -15.59
N SER A 143 8.61 -9.90 -16.13
CA SER A 143 9.12 -9.73 -17.50
C SER A 143 10.49 -10.37 -17.74
N ARG A 144 11.24 -10.72 -16.68
CA ARG A 144 12.50 -11.47 -16.81
C ARG A 144 12.25 -12.92 -17.19
N HIS A 145 11.11 -13.49 -16.79
CA HIS A 145 10.74 -14.88 -17.04
C HIS A 145 10.06 -15.04 -18.40
N TRP A 146 9.02 -14.24 -18.67
CA TRP A 146 8.32 -14.24 -19.94
C TRP A 146 7.68 -12.88 -20.22
N PRO A 147 7.62 -12.43 -21.49
CA PRO A 147 6.99 -11.15 -21.82
C PRO A 147 5.54 -11.08 -21.34
N THR A 148 5.28 -10.10 -20.51
CA THR A 148 4.01 -9.91 -19.81
C THR A 148 3.43 -8.54 -20.15
N SER A 149 2.11 -8.43 -20.15
CA SER A 149 1.38 -7.17 -20.28
C SER A 149 1.18 -6.56 -18.90
N PHE A 150 1.36 -5.24 -18.79
CA PHE A 150 1.19 -4.52 -17.54
C PHE A 150 0.56 -3.17 -17.80
N HIS A 151 -0.52 -2.90 -17.08
CA HIS A 151 -1.17 -1.60 -17.05
C HIS A 151 -0.79 -0.94 -15.74
N GLU A 152 0.03 0.10 -15.82
CA GLU A 152 0.56 0.74 -14.64
C GLU A 152 -0.51 1.57 -13.92
N ASP A 153 -0.67 1.30 -12.62
CA ASP A 153 -1.26 2.25 -11.69
C ASP A 153 -0.20 3.31 -11.32
N LYS A 154 -0.37 4.51 -11.89
CA LYS A 154 0.56 5.62 -11.67
C LYS A 154 0.61 6.07 -10.22
N GLN A 155 -0.52 6.03 -9.51
CA GLN A 155 -0.55 6.45 -8.10
C GLN A 155 0.25 5.48 -7.23
N VAL A 156 0.05 4.17 -7.43
CA VAL A 156 0.82 3.14 -6.71
C VAL A 156 2.31 3.25 -7.03
N THR A 157 2.69 3.48 -8.29
CA THR A 157 4.11 3.66 -8.67
C THR A 157 4.73 4.87 -7.99
N VAL A 158 4.07 6.03 -8.02
CA VAL A 158 4.56 7.26 -7.38
C VAL A 158 4.64 7.08 -5.86
N ALA A 159 3.65 6.40 -5.27
CA ALA A 159 3.62 6.10 -3.83
C ALA A 159 4.75 5.16 -3.40
N LEU A 160 5.06 4.13 -4.20
CA LEU A 160 6.18 3.21 -3.94
C LEU A 160 7.55 3.91 -4.03
N ARG A 161 7.67 4.99 -4.81
CA ARG A 161 8.87 5.84 -4.86
C ARG A 161 8.95 6.82 -3.69
N GLY A 162 7.91 6.94 -2.87
CA GLY A 162 7.85 7.91 -1.77
C GLY A 162 7.57 9.34 -2.22
N GLU A 163 7.09 9.51 -3.45
CA GLU A 163 6.89 10.79 -4.13
C GLU A 163 5.42 11.25 -4.11
N LEU A 164 4.54 10.54 -3.40
CA LEU A 164 3.10 10.83 -3.40
C LEU A 164 2.75 12.18 -2.75
N PHE A 165 3.49 12.56 -1.71
CA PHE A 165 3.21 13.78 -0.95
C PHE A 165 4.30 14.82 -1.18
N SER A 166 3.88 16.03 -1.56
CA SER A 166 4.76 17.19 -1.69
C SER A 166 5.41 17.55 -0.35
N PRO A 167 6.54 18.30 -0.35
CA PRO A 167 7.16 18.76 0.90
C PRO A 167 6.22 19.54 1.82
N LEU A 168 5.31 20.35 1.25
CA LEU A 168 4.32 21.11 2.03
C LEU A 168 3.31 20.17 2.70
N GLN A 169 2.79 19.19 1.96
CA GLN A 169 1.90 18.17 2.53
C GLN A 169 2.60 17.36 3.63
N LYS A 170 3.86 16.98 3.42
CA LYS A 170 4.65 16.29 4.46
C LYS A 170 4.80 17.14 5.73
N ALA A 171 5.02 18.45 5.61
CA ALA A 171 5.08 19.34 6.76
C ALA A 171 3.75 19.41 7.55
N ALA A 172 2.61 19.44 6.84
CA ALA A 172 1.29 19.39 7.45
C ALA A 172 1.06 18.03 8.15
N MET A 173 1.31 16.92 7.46
CA MET A 173 1.23 15.56 7.99
C MET A 173 2.09 15.38 9.25
N HIS A 174 3.31 15.93 9.24
CA HIS A 174 4.19 15.93 10.41
C HIS A 174 3.53 16.67 11.59
N THR A 175 2.94 17.84 11.35
CA THR A 175 2.24 18.61 12.40
C THR A 175 1.07 17.82 13.01
N TYR A 176 0.28 17.14 12.17
CA TYR A 176 -0.81 16.28 12.65
C TYR A 176 -0.29 15.09 13.46
N MET A 177 0.76 14.42 12.98
CA MET A 177 1.38 13.30 13.71
C MET A 177 2.01 13.76 15.03
N MET A 178 2.64 14.94 15.08
CA MET A 178 3.18 15.48 16.33
C MET A 178 2.08 15.79 17.35
N SER A 179 0.88 16.19 16.89
CA SER A 179 -0.28 16.32 17.77
C SER A 179 -0.70 14.98 18.37
N ALA A 180 -0.61 13.89 17.58
CA ALA A 180 -0.83 12.53 18.08
C ALA A 180 0.26 12.10 19.07
N VAL A 181 1.53 12.40 18.79
CA VAL A 181 2.66 12.13 19.71
C VAL A 181 2.49 12.88 21.04
N THR A 182 2.07 14.15 21.02
CA THR A 182 1.79 14.91 22.23
C THR A 182 0.65 14.29 23.04
N ALA A 183 -0.44 13.86 22.39
CA ALA A 183 -1.53 13.17 23.07
C ALA A 183 -1.06 11.83 23.68
N ALA A 184 -0.24 11.07 22.96
CA ALA A 184 0.34 9.81 23.44
C ALA A 184 1.18 10.02 24.71
N ARG A 185 1.98 11.09 24.77
CA ARG A 185 2.79 11.44 25.95
C ARG A 185 1.92 11.80 27.15
N ALA A 186 0.85 12.58 26.94
CA ALA A 186 -0.12 12.89 28.00
C ALA A 186 -0.84 11.64 28.53
N GLY A 187 -1.18 10.71 27.63
CA GLY A 187 -1.73 9.41 28.02
C GLY A 187 -0.77 8.63 28.92
N ARG A 188 0.51 8.54 28.54
CA ARG A 188 1.57 7.93 29.37
C ARG A 188 1.72 8.59 30.73
N GLU A 189 1.72 9.92 30.79
CA GLU A 189 1.79 10.67 32.05
C GLU A 189 0.60 10.36 32.97
N SER A 190 -0.54 9.97 32.38
CA SER A 190 -1.74 9.53 33.07
C SER A 190 -1.77 8.01 33.36
N GLY A 191 -0.65 7.30 33.16
CA GLY A 191 -0.54 5.86 33.40
C GLY A 191 -1.14 4.97 32.30
N MET A 192 -1.52 5.54 31.16
CA MET A 192 -2.04 4.80 30.01
C MET A 192 -0.91 4.41 29.07
N GLU A 193 -1.22 3.63 28.03
CA GLU A 193 -0.23 3.35 27.00
C GLU A 193 0.04 4.56 26.11
N ALA A 194 1.29 4.67 25.65
CA ALA A 194 1.74 5.80 24.83
C ALA A 194 1.28 5.69 23.37
N VAL A 195 -0.04 5.64 23.16
CA VAL A 195 -0.66 5.65 21.84
C VAL A 195 -1.55 6.88 21.72
N GLY A 196 -1.33 7.66 20.67
CA GLY A 196 -2.10 8.85 20.36
C GLY A 196 -2.63 8.82 18.93
N ALA A 197 -3.75 9.49 18.72
CA ALA A 197 -4.46 9.55 17.46
C ALA A 197 -5.04 10.95 17.23
N VAL A 198 -5.11 11.35 15.96
CA VAL A 198 -5.68 12.63 15.52
C VAL A 198 -6.53 12.39 14.27
N MET A 199 -7.75 12.90 14.28
CA MET A 199 -8.65 12.92 13.14
C MET A 199 -8.58 14.28 12.47
N VAL A 200 -8.37 14.30 11.15
CA VAL A 200 -8.24 15.51 10.32
C VAL A 200 -9.28 15.48 9.22
N ASP A 201 -9.93 16.60 8.98
CA ASP A 201 -10.73 16.82 7.79
C ASP A 201 -9.80 17.29 6.64
N PRO A 202 -9.57 16.46 5.60
CA PRO A 202 -8.65 16.80 4.52
C PRO A 202 -9.20 17.89 3.58
N VAL A 203 -10.48 18.27 3.69
CA VAL A 203 -11.05 19.37 2.90
C VAL A 203 -10.70 20.71 3.53
N THR A 204 -10.68 20.79 4.86
CA THR A 204 -10.45 22.03 5.60
C THR A 204 -9.07 22.11 6.25
N ASP A 205 -8.27 21.04 6.18
CA ASP A 205 -6.98 20.87 6.85
C ASP A 205 -7.05 21.05 8.38
N ARG A 206 -8.25 20.87 8.98
CA ARG A 206 -8.52 21.07 10.41
C ARG A 206 -8.52 19.76 11.18
N ILE A 207 -7.97 19.81 12.40
CA ILE A 207 -8.10 18.74 13.37
C ILE A 207 -9.54 18.73 13.92
N VAL A 208 -10.24 17.61 13.71
CA VAL A 208 -11.60 17.36 14.21
C VAL A 208 -11.56 16.76 15.60
N ALA A 209 -10.64 15.84 15.87
CA ALA A 209 -10.49 15.18 17.16
C ALA A 209 -9.04 14.83 17.45
N VAL A 210 -8.68 14.84 18.74
CA VAL A 210 -7.40 14.37 19.28
C VAL A 210 -7.72 13.42 20.42
N GLY A 211 -7.11 12.24 20.44
CA GLY A 211 -7.33 11.24 21.47
C GLY A 211 -6.05 10.46 21.78
N HIS A 212 -6.03 9.81 22.94
CA HIS A 212 -4.99 8.86 23.31
C HIS A 212 -5.61 7.60 23.91
N ASP A 213 -4.78 6.63 24.28
CA ASP A 213 -5.21 5.45 25.00
C ASP A 213 -5.87 5.82 26.34
N CYS A 214 -7.09 5.35 26.57
CA CYS A 214 -7.87 5.61 27.78
C CYS A 214 -8.34 4.29 28.42
N ARG A 215 -7.52 3.22 28.32
CA ARG A 215 -7.89 1.88 28.79
C ARG A 215 -8.02 1.76 30.32
N GLY A 216 -7.60 2.77 31.07
CA GLY A 216 -7.82 2.86 32.51
C GLY A 216 -9.29 2.77 32.89
N ASP A 217 -10.18 3.32 32.05
CA ASP A 217 -11.62 3.29 32.29
C ASP A 217 -12.31 2.09 31.64
N HIS A 218 -11.86 1.69 30.44
CA HIS A 218 -12.48 0.59 29.71
C HIS A 218 -11.50 -0.06 28.71
N PRO A 219 -11.39 -1.39 28.63
CA PRO A 219 -10.38 -2.08 27.82
C PRO A 219 -10.45 -1.79 26.31
N LEU A 220 -11.60 -1.33 25.81
CA LEU A 220 -11.78 -0.99 24.38
C LEU A 220 -11.44 0.48 24.04
N HIS A 221 -11.10 1.32 25.02
CA HIS A 221 -10.78 2.74 24.80
C HIS A 221 -9.36 2.94 24.25
N HIS A 222 -9.08 2.32 23.11
CA HIS A 222 -7.87 2.57 22.35
C HIS A 222 -7.95 3.96 21.70
N ALA A 223 -6.80 4.61 21.46
CA ALA A 223 -6.73 5.97 20.91
C ALA A 223 -7.61 6.17 19.65
N VAL A 224 -7.65 5.18 18.75
CA VAL A 224 -8.50 5.21 17.55
C VAL A 224 -9.99 5.24 17.89
N MET A 225 -10.42 4.40 18.84
CA MET A 225 -11.82 4.34 19.29
C MET A 225 -12.23 5.64 19.98
N VAL A 226 -11.34 6.18 20.82
CA VAL A 226 -11.52 7.48 21.46
C VAL A 226 -11.70 8.58 20.41
N CYS A 227 -10.85 8.63 19.38
CA CYS A 227 -11.02 9.59 18.29
C CYS A 227 -12.33 9.44 17.52
N ILE A 228 -12.77 8.21 17.21
CA ILE A 228 -14.05 7.97 16.53
C ILE A 228 -15.21 8.49 17.37
N ASP A 229 -15.22 8.19 18.67
CA ASP A 229 -16.28 8.66 19.57
C ASP A 229 -16.25 10.18 19.75
N LEU A 230 -15.07 10.80 19.86
CA LEU A 230 -14.91 12.25 19.90
C LEU A 230 -15.43 12.95 18.63
N VAL A 231 -15.24 12.34 17.45
CA VAL A 231 -15.85 12.83 16.20
C VAL A 231 -17.37 12.68 16.25
N ALA A 232 -17.88 11.56 16.75
CA ALA A 232 -19.32 11.39 16.93
C ALA A 232 -19.90 12.42 17.90
N ARG A 233 -19.20 12.73 19.01
CA ARG A 233 -19.58 13.80 19.95
C ARG A 233 -19.64 15.17 19.29
N SER A 234 -18.67 15.50 18.41
CA SER A 234 -18.68 16.77 17.68
C SER A 234 -19.89 16.91 16.74
N GLN A 235 -20.48 15.79 16.34
CA GLN A 235 -21.65 15.71 15.48
C GLN A 235 -22.96 15.52 16.25
N GLY A 236 -22.95 15.69 17.58
CA GLY A 236 -24.15 15.55 18.43
C GLY A 236 -24.50 14.11 18.81
N GLY A 237 -23.64 13.14 18.51
CA GLY A 237 -23.71 11.75 18.96
C GLY A 237 -22.67 11.43 20.05
N GLY A 238 -21.99 10.30 19.89
CA GLY A 238 -21.01 9.79 20.87
C GLY A 238 -21.66 9.04 22.03
N CYS A 239 -20.95 8.07 22.59
CA CYS A 239 -21.43 7.23 23.68
C CYS A 239 -20.70 7.52 25.00
N TYR A 240 -19.42 7.89 24.93
CA TYR A 240 -18.54 7.98 26.10
C TYR A 240 -18.17 9.42 26.43
N SER A 241 -17.81 9.67 27.69
CA SER A 241 -17.18 10.92 28.12
C SER A 241 -15.71 10.68 28.42
N PHE A 242 -14.85 11.55 27.88
CA PHE A 242 -13.41 11.55 28.11
C PHE A 242 -12.97 12.83 28.82
N ASP A 243 -13.88 13.49 29.54
CA ASP A 243 -13.62 14.82 30.13
C ASP A 243 -12.54 14.76 31.25
N GLY A 244 -12.29 13.56 31.80
CA GLY A 244 -11.17 13.29 32.72
C GLY A 244 -9.79 13.22 32.05
N TYR A 245 -9.73 13.13 30.72
CA TYR A 245 -8.50 13.06 29.93
C TYR A 245 -8.30 14.37 29.16
N THR A 246 -7.58 15.32 29.74
CA THR A 246 -7.46 16.70 29.22
C THR A 246 -6.87 16.81 27.80
N ALA A 247 -6.08 15.83 27.37
CA ALA A 247 -5.53 15.77 26.02
C ALA A 247 -6.55 15.25 24.98
N CYS A 248 -7.61 14.57 25.41
CA CYS A 248 -8.69 14.11 24.56
C CYS A 248 -9.69 15.25 24.30
N ARG A 249 -9.81 15.69 23.05
CA ARG A 249 -10.65 16.84 22.68
C ARG A 249 -11.18 16.73 21.26
N PHE A 250 -12.29 17.42 20.99
CA PHE A 250 -12.85 17.58 19.66
C PHE A 250 -13.16 19.04 19.35
N THR A 251 -13.22 19.37 18.07
CA THR A 251 -13.65 20.68 17.57
C THR A 251 -15.11 20.56 17.16
N SER A 252 -15.99 21.38 17.75
CA SER A 252 -17.38 21.45 17.29
C SER A 252 -17.43 22.11 15.91
N PRO A 253 -18.13 21.55 14.92
CA PRO A 253 -18.31 22.19 13.63
C PRO A 253 -19.03 23.53 13.78
N GLU A 254 -18.58 24.54 13.04
CA GLU A 254 -19.28 25.82 12.89
C GLU A 254 -20.49 25.59 11.98
N TRP A 255 -21.56 24.99 12.50
CA TRP A 255 -22.82 24.92 11.76
C TRP A 255 -23.45 26.30 11.74
N ASN A 256 -23.39 26.97 10.58
CA ASN A 256 -24.23 28.14 10.35
C ASN A 256 -25.69 27.70 10.45
N THR A 257 -26.37 28.14 11.50
CA THR A 257 -27.80 27.87 11.76
C THR A 257 -28.75 28.52 10.74
N ALA A 258 -28.24 28.98 9.59
CA ALA A 258 -28.98 29.72 8.56
C ALA A 258 -29.29 28.90 7.30
N ASP A 259 -28.57 27.81 7.02
CA ASP A 259 -28.85 26.93 5.88
C ASP A 259 -29.56 25.66 6.35
N SER A 260 -30.79 25.84 6.83
CA SER A 260 -31.69 24.76 7.24
C SER A 260 -32.48 24.19 6.05
N GLU A 261 -31.79 23.79 4.98
CA GLU A 261 -32.37 22.93 3.94
C GLU A 261 -31.33 21.88 3.52
N GLU A 262 -31.55 20.63 3.96
CA GLU A 262 -30.99 19.40 3.37
C GLU A 262 -29.47 19.16 3.28
N SER A 263 -28.60 19.83 4.07
CA SER A 263 -27.23 19.34 4.21
C SER A 263 -27.21 18.12 5.15
N SER A 264 -27.15 16.91 4.59
CA SER A 264 -26.98 15.67 5.38
C SER A 264 -25.80 15.81 6.33
N GLN A 265 -26.02 15.67 7.65
CA GLN A 265 -24.93 15.69 8.63
C GLN A 265 -23.85 14.66 8.22
N PRO A 266 -22.55 15.00 8.36
CA PRO A 266 -21.48 14.07 8.02
C PRO A 266 -21.62 12.77 8.81
N TYR A 267 -21.44 11.62 8.15
CA TYR A 267 -21.51 10.33 8.81
C TYR A 267 -20.18 10.01 9.50
N ILE A 268 -20.06 10.36 10.78
CA ILE A 268 -18.91 10.07 11.65
C ILE A 268 -17.58 10.48 10.98
N CYS A 269 -16.71 9.52 10.63
CA CYS A 269 -15.37 9.78 10.08
C CYS A 269 -15.33 9.69 8.55
N THR A 270 -16.47 9.79 7.87
CA THR A 270 -16.54 9.60 6.40
C THR A 270 -15.59 10.55 5.69
N GLY A 271 -14.59 9.98 5.00
CA GLY A 271 -13.62 10.75 4.21
C GLY A 271 -12.53 11.47 5.01
N TYR A 272 -12.49 11.32 6.34
CA TYR A 272 -11.44 11.92 7.17
C TYR A 272 -10.12 11.15 7.12
N ASP A 273 -9.05 11.82 7.53
CA ASP A 273 -7.73 11.24 7.69
C ASP A 273 -7.42 10.98 9.16
N LEU A 274 -6.97 9.78 9.47
CA LEU A 274 -6.46 9.42 10.79
C LEU A 274 -4.93 9.45 10.80
N TYR A 275 -4.32 10.17 11.73
CA TYR A 275 -2.91 10.08 12.07
C TYR A 275 -2.76 9.41 13.43
N VAL A 276 -2.05 8.28 13.49
CA VAL A 276 -1.93 7.48 14.72
C VAL A 276 -0.49 7.02 14.96
N THR A 277 -0.01 7.10 16.20
CA THR A 277 1.40 6.82 16.52
C THR A 277 1.78 5.34 16.36
N ARG A 278 0.82 4.44 16.62
CA ARG A 278 0.95 2.97 16.52
C ARG A 278 -0.03 2.41 15.50
N GLU A 279 0.37 1.38 14.76
CA GLU A 279 -0.51 0.65 13.86
C GLU A 279 -1.79 0.17 14.59
N PRO A 280 -3.00 0.44 14.06
CA PRO A 280 -4.25 -0.03 14.64
C PRO A 280 -4.36 -1.56 14.69
N CYS A 281 -4.81 -2.08 15.83
CA CYS A 281 -5.15 -3.49 15.99
C CYS A 281 -6.42 -3.87 15.19
N VAL A 282 -6.78 -5.16 15.16
CA VAL A 282 -7.95 -5.68 14.44
C VAL A 282 -9.26 -4.97 14.77
N MET A 283 -9.50 -4.66 16.05
CA MET A 283 -10.71 -3.96 16.50
C MET A 283 -10.74 -2.54 15.92
N CYS A 284 -9.67 -1.77 16.12
CA CYS A 284 -9.58 -0.39 15.65
C CYS A 284 -9.65 -0.32 14.12
N ALA A 285 -8.97 -1.22 13.41
CA ALA A 285 -9.00 -1.31 11.96
C ALA A 285 -10.42 -1.59 11.43
N MET A 286 -11.16 -2.50 12.07
CA MET A 286 -12.57 -2.76 11.67
C MET A 286 -13.49 -1.58 12.01
N ALA A 287 -13.27 -0.90 13.13
CA ALA A 287 -14.02 0.31 13.48
C ALA A 287 -13.83 1.43 12.44
N LEU A 288 -12.63 1.53 11.85
CA LEU A 288 -12.33 2.47 10.77
C LEU A 288 -13.06 2.14 9.47
N VAL A 289 -13.23 0.85 9.15
CA VAL A 289 -14.10 0.40 8.04
C VAL A 289 -15.54 0.87 8.29
N HIS A 290 -16.08 0.60 9.49
CA HIS A 290 -17.45 0.99 9.84
C HIS A 290 -17.68 2.51 9.89
N SER A 291 -16.63 3.27 10.21
CA SER A 291 -16.65 4.74 10.27
C SER A 291 -16.37 5.40 8.92
N ARG A 292 -16.16 4.61 7.86
CA ARG A 292 -15.89 5.06 6.49
C ARG A 292 -14.71 6.03 6.35
N ILE A 293 -13.65 5.79 7.13
CA ILE A 293 -12.43 6.63 7.10
C ILE A 293 -11.91 6.77 5.66
N GLY A 294 -11.34 7.92 5.31
CA GLY A 294 -10.72 8.15 4.01
C GLY A 294 -9.32 7.55 3.93
N ARG A 295 -8.43 7.96 4.85
CA ARG A 295 -7.03 7.50 4.88
C ARG A 295 -6.52 7.33 6.31
N VAL A 296 -5.54 6.45 6.47
CA VAL A 296 -4.84 6.23 7.74
C VAL A 296 -3.34 6.35 7.56
N PHE A 297 -2.71 7.17 8.40
CA PHE A 297 -1.28 7.39 8.47
C PHE A 297 -0.78 6.90 9.83
N TYR A 298 0.13 5.93 9.85
CA TYR A 298 0.70 5.45 11.10
C TYR A 298 2.22 5.52 11.17
N GLY A 299 2.74 5.77 12.38
CA GLY A 299 4.18 5.89 12.63
C GLY A 299 4.89 4.56 12.70
N THR A 300 4.56 3.74 13.70
CA THR A 300 5.21 2.44 13.96
C THR A 300 4.27 1.26 13.72
N ALA A 301 4.84 0.12 13.30
CA ALA A 301 4.10 -1.14 13.23
C ALA A 301 3.82 -1.70 14.64
N SER A 302 2.82 -2.55 14.76
CA SER A 302 2.51 -3.27 16.01
C SER A 302 2.34 -4.77 15.77
N ALA A 303 2.66 -5.59 16.77
CA ALA A 303 2.57 -7.06 16.64
C ALA A 303 1.13 -7.57 16.42
N ASP A 304 0.15 -6.83 16.91
CA ASP A 304 -1.30 -7.05 16.74
C ASP A 304 -1.92 -6.20 15.62
N GLY A 305 -1.08 -5.50 14.86
CA GLY A 305 -1.46 -4.59 13.80
C GLY A 305 -2.23 -5.26 12.67
N ALA A 306 -3.36 -4.66 12.28
CA ALA A 306 -4.27 -5.22 11.29
C ALA A 306 -4.30 -4.45 9.97
N LEU A 307 -3.52 -3.38 9.83
CA LEU A 307 -3.46 -2.61 8.59
C LEU A 307 -2.27 -3.00 7.71
N GLY A 308 -1.12 -3.33 8.28
CA GLY A 308 0.08 -3.73 7.56
C GLY A 308 0.76 -4.98 8.07
N THR A 309 0.60 -5.32 9.36
CA THR A 309 1.31 -6.45 9.98
C THR A 309 0.64 -7.79 9.71
N ARG A 310 -0.65 -7.95 10.06
CA ARG A 310 -1.31 -9.27 10.01
C ARG A 310 -2.34 -9.45 8.90
N LEU A 311 -3.32 -8.55 8.82
CA LEU A 311 -4.57 -8.81 8.09
C LEU A 311 -4.81 -7.89 6.89
N LYS A 312 -4.21 -6.69 6.88
CA LYS A 312 -4.44 -5.65 5.86
C LYS A 312 -5.92 -5.44 5.57
N ILE A 313 -6.71 -5.25 6.63
CA ILE A 313 -8.18 -5.20 6.59
C ILE A 313 -8.69 -4.21 5.54
N HIS A 314 -8.01 -3.08 5.38
CA HIS A 314 -8.36 -2.04 4.40
C HIS A 314 -8.31 -2.51 2.93
N THR A 315 -7.68 -3.65 2.65
CA THR A 315 -7.57 -4.23 1.29
C THR A 315 -8.52 -5.40 1.03
N GLN A 316 -9.27 -5.86 2.05
CA GLN A 316 -10.11 -7.04 1.93
C GLN A 316 -11.30 -6.78 0.98
N ARG A 317 -11.50 -7.68 0.01
CA ARG A 317 -12.48 -7.48 -1.07
C ARG A 317 -13.93 -7.64 -0.59
N ASP A 318 -14.14 -8.51 0.41
CA ASP A 318 -15.45 -8.86 0.97
C ASP A 318 -15.99 -7.82 1.96
N LEU A 319 -15.19 -6.80 2.30
CA LEU A 319 -15.63 -5.69 3.13
C LEU A 319 -16.26 -4.58 2.29
N ASN A 320 -17.25 -3.90 2.88
CA ASN A 320 -18.09 -2.92 2.21
C ASN A 320 -17.44 -1.53 2.02
N HIS A 321 -16.32 -1.25 2.68
CA HIS A 321 -15.58 0.00 2.58
C HIS A 321 -14.09 -0.27 2.47
N ARG A 322 -13.38 0.54 1.67
CA ARG A 322 -11.93 0.48 1.48
C ARG A 322 -11.35 1.87 1.68
N PHE A 323 -10.15 1.93 2.24
CA PHE A 323 -9.45 3.18 2.55
C PHE A 323 -7.96 3.03 2.35
N GLU A 324 -7.26 4.14 2.16
CA GLU A 324 -5.82 4.13 1.92
C GLU A 324 -5.06 4.09 3.24
N VAL A 325 -3.95 3.35 3.28
CA VAL A 325 -3.11 3.27 4.48
C VAL A 325 -1.67 3.57 4.09
N TYR A 326 -1.04 4.41 4.89
CA TYR A 326 0.36 4.78 4.77
C TYR A 326 1.11 4.55 6.07
N ARG A 327 2.32 4.02 5.97
CA ARG A 327 3.19 3.72 7.11
C ARG A 327 4.45 4.57 7.11
N GLY A 328 5.01 4.76 8.29
CA GLY A 328 6.32 5.41 8.49
C GLY A 328 6.27 6.93 8.59
N VAL A 329 5.10 7.52 8.86
CA VAL A 329 4.96 8.98 9.04
C VAL A 329 5.52 9.38 10.40
N SER A 330 6.48 10.30 10.44
CA SER A 330 7.22 10.70 11.66
C SER A 330 7.64 9.49 12.51
N ARG A 331 8.21 8.47 11.84
CA ARG A 331 8.52 7.17 12.46
C ARG A 331 9.43 7.33 13.68
N THR A 332 10.48 8.14 13.59
CA THR A 332 11.46 8.32 14.67
C THR A 332 10.78 8.85 15.94
N GLU A 333 9.96 9.89 15.82
CA GLU A 333 9.23 10.49 16.94
C GLU A 333 8.21 9.51 17.54
N CYS A 334 7.64 8.62 16.73
CA CYS A 334 6.75 7.57 17.20
C CYS A 334 7.51 6.41 17.87
N GLU A 335 8.69 6.03 17.39
CA GLU A 335 9.54 4.98 17.99
C GLU A 335 10.10 5.39 19.36
N GLU A 336 10.40 6.68 19.53
CA GLU A 336 10.81 7.26 20.81
C GLU A 336 9.74 7.10 21.90
N LEU A 337 8.46 6.99 21.53
CA LEU A 337 7.42 6.66 22.49
C LEU A 337 7.72 5.30 23.11
N TYR A 338 8.04 4.24 22.36
CA TYR A 338 8.13 2.88 22.90
C TYR A 338 9.52 2.49 23.42
N SER A 339 10.57 3.25 23.05
CA SER A 339 11.96 2.96 23.44
C SER A 339 12.24 3.11 24.95
N SER A 340 11.41 3.85 25.69
CA SER A 340 11.55 4.00 27.14
C SER A 340 11.01 2.82 27.96
N ASP A 341 10.23 1.93 27.32
CA ASP A 341 9.51 0.86 28.02
C ASP A 341 10.39 -0.39 28.18
N THR A 342 11.44 -0.55 27.36
CA THR A 342 12.36 -1.70 27.40
C THR A 342 13.35 -1.72 28.56
N GLU A 343 13.52 -0.62 29.31
CA GLU A 343 14.42 -0.59 30.48
C GLU A 343 13.73 -1.00 31.80
N LYS A 344 12.40 -1.13 31.83
CA LYS A 344 11.64 -1.42 33.06
C LYS A 344 11.27 -2.90 33.28
N ASP A 345 11.46 -3.76 32.28
CA ASP A 345 11.12 -5.19 32.35
C ASP A 345 12.29 -6.10 32.74
N HIS A 346 13.38 -5.54 33.30
CA HIS A 346 14.57 -6.28 33.76
C HIS A 346 14.91 -6.04 35.24
N PHE A 347 13.93 -6.15 36.14
CA PHE A 347 14.18 -6.29 37.58
C PHE A 347 13.27 -7.32 38.24
#